data_AF-A0A2G6DQT7-F1
#
_entry.id   AF-A0A2G6DQT7-F1
#
_cell.length_a   1.000
_cell.length_b   1.000
_cell.length_c   1.000
_cell.angle_alpha   90.00
_cell.angle_beta   90.00
_cell.angle_gamma   90.00
#
_symmetry.space_group_name_H-M   'P 1'
#
loop_
_entity.id
_entity.type
_entity.pdbx_description
1 polymer ?
#
loop_
_entity_poly.entity_id
_entity_poly.type
_entity_poly.pdbx_seq_one_letter_code
_entity_poly.pdbx_strand_id
1 'polypeptide(L)'
;MQVVPQYIDVEDRIAGPLTWKHIGWLFACGGILFIFWTLFDRITFYIFAAITIPLFAALAFAKPGGVSMVEYIGYGFSFFLRPRVYTWQREASVQQKQKPQQDVKIESKSKKETLTSEEVAIIAQTLDSRGKERNERLQQILKERVNKNNQ
;
A
#
# COMPACT_ATOMS: atom_id res chain seq x y z
N MET A 1 33.18 -1.92 2.81
CA MET A 1 31.80 -1.64 2.35
C MET A 1 31.81 -1.82 0.84
N GLN A 2 31.36 -2.97 0.34
CA GLN A 2 31.19 -3.16 -1.11
C GLN A 2 29.96 -2.37 -1.55
N VAL A 3 30.18 -1.39 -2.41
CA VAL A 3 29.11 -0.60 -3.03
C VAL A 3 28.42 -1.46 -4.09
N VAL A 4 27.15 -1.76 -3.87
CA VAL A 4 26.29 -2.39 -4.88
C VAL A 4 26.02 -1.34 -5.97
N PRO A 5 26.29 -1.64 -7.26
CA PRO A 5 25.94 -0.75 -8.36
C PRO A 5 24.43 -0.52 -8.41
N GLN A 6 23.99 0.72 -8.26
CA GLN A 6 22.56 1.10 -8.18
C GLN A 6 21.87 1.17 -9.56
N TYR A 7 22.53 0.79 -10.65
CA TYR A 7 22.09 1.08 -12.02
C TYR A 7 21.50 -0.11 -12.80
N ILE A 8 20.95 -1.12 -12.13
CA ILE A 8 20.34 -2.26 -12.85
C ILE A 8 18.98 -1.93 -13.48
N ASP A 9 18.36 -0.81 -13.10
CA ASP A 9 16.96 -0.50 -13.43
C ASP A 9 16.82 0.56 -14.53
N VAL A 10 17.91 0.87 -15.24
CA VAL A 10 17.87 1.77 -16.38
C VAL A 10 17.54 0.96 -17.62
N GLU A 11 16.36 1.19 -18.21
CA GLU A 11 15.97 0.53 -19.46
C GLU A 11 17.04 0.74 -20.54
N ASP A 12 17.44 -0.39 -21.15
CA ASP A 12 18.47 -0.41 -22.18
C ASP A 12 18.07 0.49 -23.36
N ARG A 13 19.00 1.38 -23.73
CA ARG A 13 18.78 2.38 -24.78
C ARG A 13 19.49 1.91 -26.05
N ILE A 14 18.71 1.55 -27.05
CA ILE A 14 19.16 0.83 -28.25
C ILE A 14 19.68 1.78 -29.31
N ALA A 15 19.06 2.96 -29.41
CA ALA A 15 19.43 3.99 -30.37
C ALA A 15 19.44 5.35 -29.66
N GLY A 16 20.52 5.64 -28.92
CA GLY A 16 20.73 6.92 -28.24
C GLY A 16 19.71 7.18 -27.11
N PRO A 17 18.79 8.15 -27.23
CA PRO A 17 17.75 8.41 -26.23
C PRO A 17 16.49 7.54 -26.38
N LEU A 18 16.32 6.81 -27.49
CA LEU A 18 15.13 5.97 -27.73
C LEU A 18 15.26 4.59 -27.06
N THR A 19 14.23 4.22 -26.31
CA THR A 19 14.08 2.86 -25.74
C THR A 19 13.25 1.96 -26.67
N TRP A 20 13.31 0.63 -26.49
CA TRP A 20 12.51 -0.35 -27.25
C TRP A 20 11.02 0.00 -27.31
N LYS A 21 10.48 0.51 -26.20
CA LYS A 21 9.08 0.95 -26.09
C LYS A 21 8.75 2.06 -27.08
N HIS A 22 9.61 3.06 -27.23
CA HIS A 22 9.39 4.17 -28.17
C HIS A 22 9.43 3.70 -29.62
N ILE A 23 10.34 2.77 -29.94
CA ILE A 23 10.43 2.16 -31.27
C ILE A 23 9.14 1.40 -31.59
N GLY A 24 8.63 0.60 -30.64
CA GLY A 24 7.34 -0.09 -30.79
C GLY A 24 6.18 0.87 -31.07
N TRP A 25 6.12 2.00 -30.37
CA TRP A 25 5.11 3.03 -30.62
C TRP A 25 5.27 3.72 -31.98
N LEU A 26 6.50 3.93 -32.45
CA LEU A 26 6.77 4.50 -33.77
C LEU A 26 6.31 3.56 -34.89
N PHE A 27 6.58 2.26 -34.75
CA PHE A 27 6.09 1.24 -35.69
C PHE A 27 4.56 1.14 -35.67
N ALA A 28 3.93 1.18 -34.49
CA ALA A 28 2.48 1.16 -34.38
C ALA A 28 1.84 2.40 -35.06
N CYS A 29 2.40 3.59 -34.81
CA CYS A 29 1.97 4.84 -35.47
C CYS A 29 2.12 4.75 -36.99
N GLY A 30 3.30 4.32 -37.46
CA GLY A 30 3.58 4.13 -38.89
C GLY A 30 2.66 3.11 -39.55
N GLY A 31 2.37 1.99 -38.87
CA GLY A 31 1.43 0.99 -39.34
C GLY A 31 0.00 1.53 -39.47
N ILE A 32 -0.48 2.29 -38.48
CA ILE A 32 -1.80 2.91 -38.52
C ILE A 32 -1.89 3.98 -39.62
N LEU A 33 -0.86 4.81 -39.77
CA LEU A 33 -0.77 5.77 -40.86
C LEU A 33 -0.75 5.09 -42.22
N PHE A 34 -0.05 3.96 -42.37
CA PHE A 34 -0.04 3.19 -43.60
C PHE A 34 -1.44 2.64 -43.92
N ILE A 35 -2.16 2.12 -42.92
CA ILE A 35 -3.54 1.68 -43.08
C ILE A 35 -4.44 2.84 -43.54
N PHE A 36 -4.31 4.02 -42.91
CA PHE A 36 -5.07 5.20 -43.33
C PHE A 36 -4.73 5.66 -44.73
N TRP A 37 -3.46 5.61 -45.12
CA TRP A 37 -3.02 5.92 -46.48
C TRP A 37 -3.66 5.00 -47.53
N THR A 38 -3.86 3.72 -47.19
CA THR A 38 -4.48 2.76 -48.09
C THR A 38 -6.00 2.86 -48.17
N LEU A 39 -6.67 3.36 -47.13
CA LEU A 39 -8.14 3.36 -47.02
C LEU A 39 -8.81 4.69 -47.38
N PHE A 40 -8.14 5.83 -47.17
CA PHE A 40 -8.76 7.16 -47.25
C PHE A 40 -8.23 8.00 -48.42
N ASP A 41 -9.04 8.99 -48.85
CA ASP A 41 -8.59 10.04 -49.77
C ASP A 41 -7.52 10.92 -49.12
N ARG A 42 -6.67 11.57 -49.93
CA ARG A 42 -5.54 12.40 -49.46
C ARG A 42 -5.94 13.42 -48.41
N ILE A 43 -7.08 14.10 -48.58
CA ILE A 43 -7.53 15.13 -47.64
C ILE A 43 -7.89 14.52 -46.29
N THR A 44 -8.68 13.45 -46.30
CA THR A 44 -9.09 12.72 -45.10
C THR A 44 -7.90 12.11 -44.37
N PHE A 45 -6.92 11.57 -45.11
CA PHE A 45 -5.67 11.06 -44.55
C PHE A 45 -4.92 12.13 -43.75
N TYR A 46 -4.73 13.33 -44.30
CA TYR A 46 -4.00 14.39 -43.58
C TYR A 46 -4.68 14.81 -42.29
N ILE A 47 -6.02 14.84 -42.26
CA ILE A 47 -6.80 15.15 -41.05
C ILE A 47 -6.57 14.09 -39.97
N PHE A 48 -6.69 12.80 -40.33
CA PHE A 48 -6.45 11.72 -39.37
C PHE A 48 -4.99 11.63 -38.94
N ALA A 49 -4.05 11.86 -39.86
CA ALA A 49 -2.61 11.88 -39.54
C ALA A 49 -2.29 13.00 -38.54
N ALA A 50 -2.85 14.20 -38.73
CA ALA A 50 -2.64 15.33 -37.83
C ALA A 50 -3.10 15.05 -36.39
N ILE A 51 -4.13 14.21 -36.21
CA ILE A 51 -4.62 13.81 -34.88
C ILE A 51 -3.82 12.61 -34.33
N THR A 52 -3.51 11.64 -35.19
CA THR A 52 -2.92 10.37 -34.78
C THR A 52 -1.45 10.52 -34.37
N ILE A 53 -0.68 11.32 -35.10
CA ILE A 53 0.75 11.55 -34.81
C ILE A 53 0.97 12.10 -33.40
N PRO A 54 0.34 13.23 -32.98
CA PRO A 54 0.54 13.77 -31.63
C PRO A 54 -0.01 12.83 -30.55
N LEU A 55 -1.08 12.08 -30.84
CA LEU A 55 -1.60 11.09 -29.91
C LEU A 55 -0.58 9.98 -29.63
N PHE A 56 -0.01 9.38 -30.68
CA PHE A 56 1.02 8.35 -30.54
C PHE A 56 2.32 8.88 -29.95
N ALA A 57 2.70 10.13 -30.28
CA ALA A 57 3.85 10.79 -29.65
C ALA A 57 3.63 10.99 -28.15
N ALA A 58 2.42 11.40 -27.73
CA ALA A 58 2.08 11.50 -26.32
C ALA A 58 2.13 10.12 -25.65
N LEU A 59 1.61 9.06 -26.27
CA LEU A 59 1.70 7.70 -25.72
C LEU A 59 3.14 7.19 -25.59
N ALA A 60 4.02 7.56 -26.52
CA ALA A 60 5.41 7.14 -26.50
C ALA A 60 6.25 7.90 -25.45
N PHE A 61 6.12 9.23 -25.37
CA PHE A 61 7.02 10.08 -24.59
C PHE A 61 6.43 10.62 -23.28
N ALA A 62 5.09 10.69 -23.16
CA ALA A 62 4.49 11.20 -21.93
C ALA A 62 4.69 10.21 -20.79
N LYS A 63 5.15 10.72 -19.64
CA LYS A 63 5.33 9.95 -18.41
C LYS A 63 4.70 10.69 -17.23
N PRO A 64 3.36 10.71 -17.11
CA PRO A 64 2.71 11.34 -15.98
C PRO A 64 3.13 10.64 -14.68
N GLY A 65 3.72 11.37 -13.74
CA GLY A 65 4.16 10.80 -12.45
C GLY A 65 5.31 9.79 -12.53
N GLY A 66 6.09 9.79 -13.62
CA GLY A 66 7.26 8.92 -13.78
C GLY A 66 6.96 7.50 -14.30
N VAL A 67 5.68 7.14 -14.45
CA VAL A 67 5.25 5.87 -15.05
C VAL A 67 5.04 6.00 -16.56
N SER A 68 5.16 4.90 -17.29
CA SER A 68 4.89 4.90 -18.75
C SER A 68 3.40 5.16 -19.01
N MET A 69 3.07 5.90 -20.09
CA MET A 69 1.68 6.23 -20.43
C MET A 69 0.79 4.97 -20.58
N VAL A 70 1.34 3.88 -21.09
CA VAL A 70 0.65 2.59 -21.26
C VAL A 70 0.17 2.04 -19.92
N GLU A 71 1.05 2.10 -18.93
CA GLU A 71 0.78 1.61 -17.58
C GLU A 71 -0.19 2.55 -16.86
N TYR A 72 -0.05 3.86 -17.06
CA TYR A 72 -0.98 4.85 -16.55
C TYR A 72 -2.41 4.63 -17.07
N ILE A 73 -2.56 4.38 -18.38
CA ILE A 73 -3.86 4.01 -18.99
C ILE A 73 -4.37 2.69 -18.41
N GLY A 74 -3.50 1.70 -18.21
CA GLY A 74 -3.84 0.43 -17.58
C GLY A 74 -4.38 0.61 -16.15
N TYR A 75 -3.74 1.47 -15.35
CA TYR A 75 -4.22 1.82 -14.02
C TYR A 75 -5.54 2.57 -14.05
N GLY A 76 -5.71 3.51 -14.97
CA GLY A 76 -6.98 4.22 -15.17
C GLY A 76 -8.12 3.27 -15.55
N PHE A 77 -7.85 2.34 -16.45
CA PHE A 77 -8.82 1.34 -16.89
C PHE A 77 -9.16 0.36 -15.76
N SER A 78 -8.15 -0.13 -15.04
CA SER A 78 -8.33 -0.98 -13.85
C SER A 78 -9.12 -0.26 -12.75
N PHE A 79 -8.88 1.04 -12.54
CA PHE A 79 -9.63 1.86 -11.59
C PHE A 79 -11.10 2.00 -12.01
N PHE A 80 -11.37 2.18 -13.30
CA PHE A 80 -12.73 2.32 -13.81
C PHE A 80 -13.52 1.00 -13.76
N LEU A 81 -12.86 -0.12 -14.05
CA LEU A 81 -13.46 -1.46 -14.01
C LEU A 81 -13.60 -2.04 -12.60
N ARG A 82 -12.77 -1.58 -11.65
CA ARG A 82 -12.80 -2.14 -10.30
C ARG A 82 -14.12 -1.79 -9.61
N PRO A 83 -14.87 -2.78 -9.10
CA PRO A 83 -16.05 -2.51 -8.30
C PRO A 83 -15.63 -1.78 -7.02
N ARG A 84 -16.35 -0.71 -6.68
CA ARG A 84 -16.15 0.02 -5.43
C ARG A 84 -16.66 -0.83 -4.27
N VAL A 85 -15.79 -1.67 -3.73
CA VAL A 85 -16.09 -2.42 -2.50
C VAL A 85 -15.94 -1.46 -1.34
N TYR A 86 -17.06 -0.90 -0.90
CA TYR A 86 -17.11 -0.08 0.31
C TYR A 86 -17.13 -1.00 1.53
N THR A 87 -15.96 -1.36 2.03
CA THR A 87 -15.87 -2.03 3.32
C THR A 87 -15.99 -0.98 4.41
N TRP A 88 -17.17 -0.88 5.04
CA TRP A 88 -17.30 -0.15 6.28
C TRP A 88 -16.52 -0.91 7.37
N GLN A 89 -15.30 -0.47 7.63
CA GLN A 89 -14.58 -0.90 8.82
C GLN A 89 -15.08 -0.03 9.97
N ARG A 90 -15.93 -0.63 10.82
CA ARG A 90 -16.17 -0.04 12.13
C ARG A 90 -14.81 0.00 12.80
N GLU A 91 -14.37 1.18 13.21
CA GLU A 91 -13.15 1.38 13.98
C GLU A 91 -13.30 0.70 15.36
N ALA A 92 -13.35 -0.64 15.39
CA ALA A 92 -12.69 -1.34 16.45
C ALA A 92 -11.22 -1.05 16.17
N SER A 93 -10.63 -0.21 17.02
CA SER A 93 -9.21 0.06 17.13
C SER A 93 -8.45 -1.24 17.42
N VAL A 94 -8.47 -2.18 16.48
CA VAL A 94 -7.46 -3.18 16.33
C VAL A 94 -6.31 -2.41 15.73
N GLN A 95 -5.53 -1.81 16.63
CA GLN A 95 -4.14 -1.47 16.45
C GLN A 95 -3.51 -2.65 15.69
N GLN A 96 -3.47 -2.53 14.37
CA GLN A 96 -2.68 -3.39 13.54
C GLN A 96 -1.27 -3.11 14.04
N LYS A 97 -0.74 -4.02 14.87
CA LYS A 97 0.67 -4.08 15.23
C LYS A 97 1.44 -4.32 13.93
N GLN A 98 1.61 -3.25 13.14
CA GLN A 98 2.79 -3.06 12.35
C GLN A 98 3.92 -3.17 13.37
N LYS A 99 4.74 -4.21 13.29
CA LYS A 99 5.99 -4.27 14.06
C LYS A 99 6.85 -3.09 13.59
N PRO A 100 7.15 -2.10 14.43
CA PRO A 100 8.23 -1.17 14.17
C PRO A 100 9.42 -1.69 14.95
N GLN A 101 10.42 -2.17 14.22
CA GLN A 101 11.76 -2.32 14.74
C GLN A 101 12.26 -0.89 15.04
N GLN A 102 12.31 -0.50 16.32
CA GLN A 102 13.20 0.55 16.82
C GLN A 102 13.17 0.65 18.35
N ASP A 103 14.38 0.65 18.91
CA ASP A 103 14.72 0.86 20.30
C ASP A 103 14.18 2.20 20.81
N VAL A 104 13.29 2.16 21.80
CA VAL A 104 13.10 3.27 22.73
C VAL A 104 13.04 2.70 24.14
N LYS A 105 14.12 2.93 24.88
CA LYS A 105 14.22 2.72 26.32
C LYS A 105 13.22 3.65 27.02
N ILE A 106 12.03 3.14 27.29
CA ILE A 106 11.09 3.79 28.21
C ILE A 106 11.42 3.29 29.61
N GLU A 107 12.13 4.13 30.38
CA GLU A 107 12.20 3.99 31.83
C GLU A 107 10.80 4.28 32.41
N SER A 108 9.99 3.22 32.52
CA SER A 108 8.78 3.24 33.34
C SER A 108 9.17 3.05 34.80
N LYS A 109 9.09 4.13 35.58
CA LYS A 109 8.83 4.05 37.02
C LYS A 109 7.46 3.39 37.24
N SER A 110 7.41 2.05 37.13
CA SER A 110 6.32 1.27 37.68
C SER A 110 6.72 0.88 39.10
N LYS A 111 6.11 1.55 40.07
CA LYS A 111 6.11 1.15 41.47
C LYS A 111 5.63 -0.31 41.51
N LYS A 112 6.57 -1.26 41.69
CA LYS A 112 6.24 -2.66 41.90
C LYS A 112 5.54 -2.76 43.25
N GLU A 113 4.23 -2.65 43.25
CA GLU A 113 3.45 -3.25 44.32
C GLU A 113 3.67 -4.76 44.21
N THR A 114 4.35 -5.33 45.20
CA THR A 114 4.67 -6.75 45.24
C THR A 114 3.37 -7.52 45.44
N LEU A 115 2.81 -8.01 44.33
CA LEU A 115 1.70 -8.94 44.36
C LEU A 115 2.18 -10.23 45.04
N THR A 116 1.43 -10.69 46.03
CA THR A 116 1.74 -11.94 46.74
C THR A 116 1.50 -13.13 45.82
N SER A 117 2.23 -14.23 46.02
CA SER A 117 2.09 -15.43 45.16
C SER A 117 0.66 -16.00 45.18
N GLU A 118 -0.06 -15.79 46.28
CA GLU A 118 -1.47 -16.14 46.39
C GLU A 118 -2.34 -15.33 45.42
N GLU A 119 -2.14 -14.02 45.29
CA GLU A 119 -2.92 -13.18 44.38
C GLU A 119 -2.72 -13.56 42.91
N VAL A 120 -1.48 -13.88 42.53
CA VAL A 120 -1.15 -14.32 41.16
C VAL A 120 -1.84 -15.65 40.84
N ALA A 121 -1.83 -16.60 41.78
CA ALA A 121 -2.48 -17.90 41.61
C ALA A 121 -4.00 -17.75 41.41
N ILE A 122 -4.64 -16.86 42.17
CA ILE A 122 -6.09 -16.65 42.07
C ILE A 122 -6.45 -15.98 40.73
N ILE A 123 -5.67 -14.99 40.28
CA ILE A 123 -5.88 -14.37 38.96
C ILE A 123 -5.73 -15.40 37.85
N ALA A 124 -4.69 -16.24 37.92
CA ALA A 124 -4.46 -17.31 36.93
C ALA A 124 -5.63 -18.30 36.89
N GLN A 125 -6.12 -18.76 38.05
CA GLN A 125 -7.26 -19.68 38.14
C GLN A 125 -8.55 -19.07 37.58
N THR A 126 -8.80 -17.78 37.82
CA THR A 126 -10.00 -17.12 37.24
C THR A 126 -9.94 -16.96 35.73
N LEU A 127 -8.74 -16.75 35.19
CA LEU A 127 -8.54 -16.67 33.76
C LEU A 127 -8.74 -18.05 33.10
N ASP A 128 -8.20 -19.09 33.72
CA ASP A 128 -8.30 -20.47 33.24
C ASP A 128 -9.75 -21.00 33.28
N SER A 129 -10.51 -20.62 34.31
CA SER A 129 -11.94 -20.96 34.45
C SER A 129 -12.88 -20.06 33.64
N ARG A 130 -12.37 -19.21 32.75
CA ARG A 130 -13.13 -18.24 31.92
C ARG A 130 -14.16 -17.42 32.73
N GLY A 131 -13.82 -17.05 33.96
CA GLY A 131 -14.67 -16.22 34.82
C GLY A 131 -15.91 -16.92 35.39
N LYS A 132 -15.97 -18.26 35.37
CA LYS A 132 -17.08 -19.02 35.94
C LYS A 132 -16.99 -19.13 37.47
N GLU A 133 -15.78 -19.09 38.03
CA GLU A 133 -15.55 -19.11 39.47
C GLU A 133 -15.16 -17.73 40.00
N ARG A 134 -16.14 -17.04 40.60
CA ARG A 134 -15.94 -15.74 41.23
C ARG A 134 -15.67 -15.93 42.72
N ASN A 135 -14.40 -16.09 43.07
CA ASN A 135 -13.95 -16.39 44.43
C ASN A 135 -14.21 -15.21 45.40
N GLU A 136 -14.74 -15.50 46.58
CA GLU A 136 -15.05 -14.50 47.63
C GLU A 136 -13.80 -13.71 48.06
N ARG A 137 -12.63 -14.37 48.08
CA ARG A 137 -11.34 -13.77 48.41
C ARG A 137 -10.90 -12.69 47.41
N LEU A 138 -11.25 -12.82 46.13
CA LEU A 138 -11.02 -11.76 45.12
C LEU A 138 -11.90 -10.54 45.37
N GLN A 139 -13.14 -10.76 45.77
CA GLN A 139 -14.06 -9.66 46.10
C GLN A 139 -13.54 -8.87 47.31
N GLN A 140 -12.92 -9.54 48.28
CA GLN A 140 -12.27 -8.89 49.41
C GLN A 140 -11.05 -8.08 48.98
N ILE A 141 -10.14 -8.65 48.19
CA ILE A 141 -8.94 -7.93 47.69
C ILE A 141 -9.33 -6.69 46.87
N LEU A 142 -10.34 -6.82 45.99
CA LEU A 142 -10.82 -5.69 45.19
C LEU A 142 -11.46 -4.60 46.07
N LYS A 143 -12.26 -4.97 47.07
CA LYS A 143 -12.83 -4.01 48.03
C LYS A 143 -11.76 -3.32 48.86
N GLU A 144 -10.76 -4.05 49.33
CA GLU A 144 -9.64 -3.51 50.11
C GLU A 144 -8.83 -2.50 49.29
N ARG A 145 -8.52 -2.82 48.03
CA ARG A 145 -7.81 -1.90 47.12
C ARG A 145 -8.62 -0.67 46.77
N VAL A 146 -9.93 -0.82 46.53
CA VAL A 146 -10.83 0.31 46.28
C VAL A 146 -10.89 1.23 47.49
N ASN A 147 -10.97 0.67 48.70
CA ASN A 147 -10.97 1.44 49.94
C ASN A 147 -9.63 2.15 50.18
N LYS A 148 -8.50 1.47 49.91
CA LYS A 148 -7.14 2.04 50.04
C LYS A 148 -6.86 3.15 49.04
N ASN A 149 -7.49 3.15 47.87
CA ASN A 149 -7.38 4.21 46.88
C ASN A 149 -8.32 5.41 47.15
N ASN A 150 -9.32 5.24 48.02
CA ASN A 150 -10.27 6.29 48.41
C ASN A 150 -9.92 6.97 49.76
N GLN A 151 -8.77 6.62 50.36
CA GLN A 151 -8.09 7.36 51.43
C GLN A 151 -6.86 8.06 50.85
#